data_AF-A0A1F3BWL2-F1
#
_entry.id   AF-A0A1F3BWL2-F1
#
_cell.length_a   1.000
_cell.length_b   1.000
_cell.length_c   1.000
_cell.angle_alpha   90.00
_cell.angle_beta   90.00
_cell.angle_gamma   90.00
#
_symmetry.space_group_name_H-M   'P 1'
#
loop_
_entity.id
_entity.type
_entity.pdbx_description
1 polymer ?
#
loop_
_entity_poly.entity_id
_entity_poly.type
_entity_poly.pdbx_seq_one_letter_code
_entity_poly.pdbx_strand_id
1 'polypeptide(L)'
;MRATFSAVFALGVLGLAGCQGPDVGQACTIQAVGEVDLNKTSVPADFFESGNLSCDNLVCIKSPDQSAGSKVKSNPYCSKACVSNSDCFESDTGLVCRPVTVDPNFIKTLPQETQDQYQLLLGQISFSSYCAAPLQ
;
A
#
# COMPACT_ATOMS: atom_id res chain seq x y z
N MET A 1 63.98 25.18 4.08
CA MET A 1 63.97 23.85 4.72
C MET A 1 62.52 23.52 5.11
N ARG A 2 62.02 22.36 4.66
CA ARG A 2 60.93 21.51 5.21
C ARG A 2 59.62 22.22 5.61
N ALA A 3 58.64 22.33 4.73
CA ALA A 3 57.62 21.31 4.41
C ALA A 3 56.74 20.93 5.62
N THR A 4 55.49 21.41 5.63
CA THR A 4 54.40 20.80 6.39
C THR A 4 53.11 20.99 5.60
N PHE A 5 52.93 20.14 4.59
CA PHE A 5 51.64 19.92 3.95
C PHE A 5 50.85 18.98 4.87
N SER A 6 49.91 19.52 5.65
CA SER A 6 48.93 18.69 6.37
C SER A 6 47.66 18.58 5.54
N ALA A 7 47.54 17.44 4.88
CA ALA A 7 46.28 16.93 4.36
C ALA A 7 45.33 16.63 5.53
N VAL A 8 44.11 17.15 5.49
CA VAL A 8 42.98 16.60 6.27
C VAL A 8 41.95 16.12 5.27
N PHE A 9 41.93 14.80 5.15
CA PHE A 9 40.99 13.99 4.41
C PHE A 9 39.64 13.95 5.14
N ALA A 10 38.57 14.04 4.36
CA ALA A 10 37.27 13.38 4.50
C ALA A 10 36.50 13.49 5.84
N LEU A 11 35.24 13.90 5.73
CA LEU A 11 34.09 13.14 6.24
C LEU A 11 32.85 13.59 5.47
N GLY A 12 32.63 12.91 4.33
CA GLY A 12 31.34 12.92 3.67
C GLY A 12 30.33 12.20 4.57
N VAL A 13 29.47 12.95 5.24
CA VAL A 13 28.22 12.42 5.79
C VAL A 13 27.24 12.37 4.62
N LEU A 14 27.41 11.35 3.76
CA LEU A 14 26.31 10.93 2.89
C LEU A 14 25.28 10.32 3.82
N GLY A 15 24.17 11.04 3.99
CA GLY A 15 23.03 10.56 4.75
C GLY A 15 22.66 9.17 4.27
N LEU A 16 22.69 8.22 5.20
CA LEU A 16 21.94 6.98 5.09
C LEU A 16 20.46 7.36 5.07
N ALA A 17 19.96 7.77 3.90
CA ALA A 17 18.57 7.53 3.58
C ALA A 17 18.43 6.02 3.57
N GLY A 18 18.04 5.46 4.72
CA GLY A 18 17.74 4.04 4.82
C GLY A 18 16.77 3.69 3.71
N CYS A 19 17.18 2.79 2.84
CA CYS A 19 16.30 2.12 1.90
C CYS A 19 15.37 1.20 2.71
N GLN A 20 14.45 1.76 3.51
CA GLN A 20 13.24 1.06 3.84
C GLN A 20 12.29 1.35 2.69
N GLY A 21 11.99 0.31 1.91
CA GLY A 21 10.88 0.35 0.98
C GLY A 21 9.60 0.79 1.70
N PRO A 22 8.56 1.16 0.96
CA PRO A 22 7.35 1.74 1.53
C PRO A 22 6.79 0.87 2.65
N ASP A 23 6.46 1.49 3.78
CA ASP A 23 5.97 0.79 4.96
C ASP A 23 4.48 0.45 4.83
N VAL A 24 4.04 -0.55 5.61
CA VAL A 24 2.61 -0.85 5.76
C VAL A 24 1.86 0.39 6.24
N GLY A 25 0.80 0.77 5.53
CA GLY A 25 0.00 1.95 5.81
C GLY A 25 0.52 3.24 5.17
N GLN A 26 1.66 3.23 4.49
CA GLN A 26 2.12 4.37 3.70
C GLN A 26 1.17 4.61 2.51
N ALA A 27 0.88 5.87 2.20
CA ALA A 27 -0.01 6.21 1.10
C ALA A 27 0.57 5.77 -0.27
N CYS A 28 -0.31 5.27 -1.14
CA CYS A 28 0.01 4.95 -2.53
C CYS A 28 -1.02 5.54 -3.48
N THR A 29 -0.71 5.54 -4.76
CA THR A 29 -1.63 5.98 -5.82
C THR A 29 -1.99 4.80 -6.68
N ILE A 30 -3.26 4.43 -6.74
CA ILE A 30 -3.74 3.43 -7.69
C ILE A 30 -3.72 4.08 -9.07
N GLN A 31 -3.13 3.42 -10.07
CA GLN A 31 -3.14 3.94 -11.43
C GLN A 31 -4.60 4.05 -11.91
N ALA A 32 -4.91 5.14 -12.59
CA ALA A 32 -6.29 5.39 -13.04
C ALA A 32 -6.81 4.19 -13.83
N VAL A 33 -7.96 3.66 -13.42
CA VAL A 33 -8.57 2.49 -14.01
C VAL A 33 -9.64 2.99 -14.99
N GLY A 34 -9.24 3.25 -16.22
CA GLY A 34 -10.09 3.89 -17.23
C GLY A 34 -10.38 5.35 -16.86
N GLU A 35 -11.67 5.73 -16.81
CA GLU A 35 -12.09 7.07 -16.39
C GLU A 35 -12.26 7.23 -14.87
N VAL A 36 -12.11 6.14 -14.09
CA VAL A 36 -12.34 6.15 -12.64
C VAL A 36 -11.04 6.48 -11.89
N ASP A 37 -11.04 7.61 -11.19
CA ASP A 37 -9.98 7.96 -10.24
C ASP A 37 -10.28 7.33 -8.87
N LEU A 38 -9.76 6.12 -8.64
CA LEU A 38 -9.93 5.37 -7.38
C LEU A 38 -9.28 6.05 -6.17
N ASN A 39 -8.37 7.00 -6.40
CA ASN A 39 -7.77 7.78 -5.33
C ASN A 39 -8.78 8.75 -4.71
N LYS A 40 -9.81 9.17 -5.47
CA LYS A 40 -10.85 10.11 -5.03
C LYS A 40 -12.24 9.49 -4.93
N THR A 41 -12.44 8.32 -5.51
CA THR A 41 -13.74 7.64 -5.55
C THR A 41 -13.91 6.77 -4.30
N SER A 42 -15.11 6.77 -3.72
CA SER A 42 -15.50 5.82 -2.68
C SER A 42 -15.74 4.45 -3.31
N VAL A 43 -15.25 3.39 -2.67
CA VAL A 43 -15.39 2.01 -3.15
C VAL A 43 -16.29 1.21 -2.20
N PRO A 44 -17.18 0.35 -2.73
CA PRO A 44 -18.09 -0.44 -1.90
C PRO A 44 -17.39 -1.61 -1.19
N ALA A 45 -16.21 -2.01 -1.67
CA ALA A 45 -15.37 -3.07 -1.12
C ALA A 45 -13.89 -2.70 -1.36
N ASP A 46 -12.95 -3.50 -0.86
CA ASP A 46 -11.54 -3.27 -1.12
C ASP A 46 -11.20 -3.41 -2.61
N PHE A 47 -10.28 -2.55 -3.04
CA PHE A 47 -9.60 -2.61 -4.31
C PHE A 47 -8.09 -2.73 -4.05
N PHE A 48 -7.41 -3.66 -4.71
CA PHE A 48 -5.97 -3.83 -4.66
C PHE A 48 -5.31 -3.67 -6.03
N GLU A 49 -4.08 -3.18 -6.04
CA GLU A 49 -3.21 -3.09 -7.22
C GLU A 49 -1.84 -3.69 -6.87
N SER A 50 -1.47 -4.77 -7.56
CA SER A 50 -0.17 -5.42 -7.44
C SER A 50 0.85 -4.77 -8.38
N GLY A 51 2.14 -4.77 -8.00
CA GLY A 51 3.20 -4.21 -8.87
C GLY A 51 3.21 -2.68 -8.90
N ASN A 52 2.53 -2.03 -7.96
CA ASN A 52 2.57 -0.58 -7.80
C ASN A 52 3.97 -0.14 -7.35
N LEU A 53 4.61 0.72 -8.15
CA LEU A 53 5.96 1.23 -7.88
C LEU A 53 6.06 2.03 -6.56
N SER A 54 4.94 2.55 -6.06
CA SER A 54 4.84 3.27 -4.78
C SER A 54 4.83 2.33 -3.57
N CYS A 55 4.60 1.04 -3.79
CA CYS A 55 4.47 0.00 -2.78
C CYS A 55 5.45 -1.14 -3.02
N ASP A 56 6.71 -0.88 -3.41
CA ASP A 56 7.71 -1.93 -3.71
C ASP A 56 7.60 -3.20 -2.82
N ASN A 57 7.41 -4.38 -3.45
CA ASN A 57 7.13 -5.70 -2.83
C ASN A 57 5.87 -5.82 -1.94
N LEU A 58 5.04 -4.79 -1.89
CA LEU A 58 3.74 -4.71 -1.24
C LEU A 58 2.62 -4.56 -2.30
N VAL A 59 1.36 -4.56 -1.83
CA VAL A 59 0.20 -4.26 -2.67
C VAL A 59 -0.42 -2.92 -2.26
N CYS A 60 -0.89 -2.14 -3.22
CA CYS A 60 -1.62 -0.90 -2.92
C CYS A 60 -3.10 -1.24 -2.73
N ILE A 61 -3.67 -0.98 -1.55
CA ILE A 61 -5.08 -1.25 -1.23
C ILE A 61 -5.84 0.05 -1.00
N LYS A 62 -7.02 0.16 -1.59
CA LYS A 62 -8.05 1.14 -1.25
C LYS A 62 -9.21 0.39 -0.61
N SER A 63 -9.44 0.66 0.68
CA SER A 63 -10.61 0.16 1.40
C SER A 63 -11.81 1.11 1.27
N PRO A 64 -13.02 0.63 1.60
CA PRO A 64 -14.20 1.48 1.76
C PRO A 64 -13.97 2.63 2.74
N ASP A 65 -14.81 3.65 2.63
CA ASP A 65 -14.72 4.82 3.51
C ASP A 65 -14.84 4.43 4.98
N GLN A 66 -13.93 5.01 5.76
CA GLN A 66 -13.81 4.71 7.18
C GLN A 66 -14.70 5.65 7.99
N SER A 67 -15.10 5.18 9.18
CA SER A 67 -15.95 5.95 10.08
C SER A 67 -15.20 7.17 10.59
N ALA A 68 -15.97 8.20 10.97
CA ALA A 68 -15.40 9.37 11.62
C ALA A 68 -14.62 8.94 12.88
N GLY A 69 -13.34 9.29 12.94
CA GLY A 69 -12.44 8.92 14.03
C GLY A 69 -11.52 7.72 13.75
N SER A 70 -11.63 7.07 12.59
CA SER A 70 -10.65 6.05 12.18
C SER A 70 -9.24 6.64 12.02
N LYS A 71 -8.23 5.88 12.43
CA LYS A 71 -6.82 6.20 12.16
C LYS A 71 -6.47 6.00 10.69
N VAL A 72 -7.18 5.11 10.01
CA VAL A 72 -6.99 4.81 8.59
C VAL A 72 -7.74 5.85 7.77
N LYS A 73 -7.00 6.57 6.92
CA LYS A 73 -7.60 7.53 5.97
C LYS A 73 -8.23 6.78 4.81
N SER A 74 -9.28 7.33 4.21
CA SER A 74 -9.92 6.80 2.99
C SER A 74 -9.05 6.85 1.71
N ASN A 75 -7.72 7.02 1.83
CA ASN A 75 -6.81 7.03 0.68
C ASN A 75 -6.21 5.63 0.48
N PRO A 76 -5.75 5.29 -0.74
CA PRO A 76 -5.04 4.04 -0.93
C PRO A 76 -3.73 4.00 -0.13
N TYR A 77 -3.37 2.81 0.35
CA TYR A 77 -2.18 2.58 1.18
C TYR A 77 -1.49 1.25 0.84
N CYS A 78 -0.18 1.17 1.11
CA CYS A 78 0.60 -0.04 0.93
C CYS A 78 0.26 -1.07 2.02
N SER A 79 0.11 -2.32 1.62
CA SER A 79 -0.31 -3.43 2.46
C SER A 79 0.49 -4.69 2.16
N LYS A 80 0.55 -5.59 3.14
CA LYS A 80 1.19 -6.89 3.05
C LYS A 80 0.25 -7.98 3.53
N ALA A 81 0.54 -9.22 3.12
CA ALA A 81 -0.08 -10.40 3.72
C ALA A 81 0.29 -10.50 5.21
N CYS A 82 -0.65 -10.99 6.02
CA CYS A 82 -0.52 -11.06 7.47
C CYS A 82 -1.16 -12.34 8.04
N VAL A 83 -0.79 -12.66 9.27
CA VAL A 83 -1.39 -13.75 10.06
C VAL A 83 -2.11 -13.19 11.29
N SER A 84 -1.69 -12.01 11.77
CA SER A 84 -2.18 -11.38 12.99
C SER A 84 -2.15 -9.85 12.91
N ASN A 85 -2.93 -9.16 13.75
CA ASN A 85 -2.94 -7.69 13.78
C ASN A 85 -1.58 -7.07 14.14
N SER A 86 -0.73 -7.78 14.89
CA SER A 86 0.63 -7.32 15.19
C SER A 86 1.48 -7.18 13.93
N ASP A 87 1.21 -7.95 12.87
CA ASP A 87 1.93 -7.82 11.60
C ASP A 87 1.63 -6.48 10.92
N CYS A 88 0.49 -5.86 11.25
CA CYS A 88 -0.04 -4.65 10.64
C CYS A 88 0.26 -3.38 11.42
N PHE A 89 0.96 -3.48 12.56
CA PHE A 89 1.25 -2.35 13.43
C PHE A 89 -0.02 -1.58 13.80
N GLU A 90 -1.09 -2.29 14.20
CA GLU A 90 -2.43 -1.73 14.44
C GLU A 90 -2.42 -0.48 15.33
N SER A 91 -1.55 -0.43 16.34
CA SER A 91 -1.40 0.73 17.22
C SER A 91 -1.04 2.01 16.47
N ASP A 92 -0.26 1.88 15.39
CA ASP A 92 0.37 2.96 14.66
C ASP A 92 -0.41 3.28 13.38
N THR A 93 -0.82 2.25 12.64
CA THR A 93 -1.49 2.37 11.34
C THR A 93 -3.01 2.36 11.45
N GLY A 94 -3.57 1.72 12.49
CA GLY A 94 -4.99 1.38 12.59
C GLY A 94 -5.44 0.25 11.65
N LEU A 95 -4.52 -0.37 10.91
CA LEU A 95 -4.81 -1.51 10.03
C LEU A 95 -4.89 -2.79 10.84
N VAL A 96 -5.83 -3.66 10.48
CA VAL A 96 -6.02 -4.98 11.09
C VAL A 96 -5.72 -6.07 10.07
N CYS A 97 -5.36 -7.26 10.58
CA CYS A 97 -5.17 -8.41 9.71
C CYS A 97 -6.51 -9.05 9.40
N ARG A 98 -6.98 -8.88 8.15
CA ARG A 98 -8.26 -9.45 7.71
C ARG A 98 -8.22 -9.87 6.23
N PRO A 99 -9.14 -10.74 5.80
CA PRO A 99 -9.35 -10.99 4.38
C PRO A 99 -9.70 -9.69 3.64
N VAL A 100 -9.15 -9.53 2.45
CA VAL A 100 -9.53 -8.46 1.52
C VAL A 100 -10.87 -8.85 0.89
N THR A 101 -11.84 -7.95 0.91
CA THR A 101 -13.15 -8.16 0.33
C THR A 101 -13.24 -7.42 -0.99
N VAL A 102 -13.59 -8.10 -2.07
CA VAL A 102 -13.66 -7.49 -3.41
C VAL A 102 -15.10 -7.55 -3.87
N ASP A 103 -15.60 -6.48 -4.52
CA ASP A 103 -16.95 -6.47 -5.10
C ASP A 103 -16.89 -6.84 -6.59
N PRO A 104 -17.32 -8.05 -6.99
CA PRO A 104 -17.28 -8.48 -8.37
C PRO A 104 -18.12 -7.61 -9.31
N ASN A 105 -19.18 -6.95 -8.80
CA ASN A 105 -20.00 -6.05 -9.61
C ASN A 105 -19.26 -4.74 -9.88
N PHE A 106 -18.54 -4.21 -8.89
CA PHE A 106 -17.66 -3.06 -9.09
C PHE A 106 -16.56 -3.37 -10.10
N ILE A 107 -15.91 -4.54 -9.99
CA ILE A 107 -14.85 -4.94 -10.94
C ILE A 107 -15.36 -4.98 -12.38
N LYS A 108 -16.59 -5.46 -12.62
CA LYS A 108 -17.21 -5.47 -13.97
C LYS A 108 -17.42 -4.08 -14.57
N THR A 109 -17.38 -3.01 -13.76
CA THR A 109 -17.50 -1.62 -14.26
C THR A 109 -16.17 -1.04 -14.73
N LEU A 110 -15.06 -1.71 -14.44
CA LEU A 110 -13.70 -1.27 -14.77
C LEU A 110 -13.31 -1.74 -16.19
N PRO A 111 -12.27 -1.17 -16.82
CA PRO A 111 -11.75 -1.63 -18.10
C PRO A 111 -11.36 -3.11 -18.10
N GLN A 112 -11.44 -3.74 -19.26
CA GLN A 112 -11.20 -5.18 -19.42
C GLN A 112 -9.83 -5.65 -18.88
N GLU A 113 -8.77 -4.85 -19.08
CA GLU A 113 -7.44 -5.17 -18.57
C GLU A 113 -7.41 -5.34 -17.04
N THR A 114 -8.10 -4.46 -16.32
CA THR A 114 -8.22 -4.56 -14.86
C THR A 114 -9.10 -5.74 -14.45
N GLN A 115 -10.16 -6.02 -15.21
CA GLN A 115 -10.97 -7.21 -14.96
C GLN A 115 -10.14 -8.49 -15.07
N ASP A 116 -9.32 -8.60 -16.12
CA ASP A 116 -8.46 -9.76 -16.37
C ASP A 116 -7.40 -9.92 -15.25
N GLN A 117 -6.79 -8.81 -14.82
CA GLN A 117 -5.86 -8.79 -13.68
C GLN A 117 -6.52 -9.31 -12.40
N TYR A 118 -7.75 -8.85 -12.12
CA TYR A 118 -8.50 -9.31 -10.95
C TYR A 118 -8.96 -10.76 -11.07
N GLN A 119 -9.30 -11.23 -12.26
CA GLN A 119 -9.72 -12.62 -12.44
C GLN A 119 -8.58 -13.60 -12.15
N LEU A 120 -7.33 -13.22 -12.47
CA LEU A 120 -6.13 -13.97 -12.09
C LEU A 120 -5.84 -13.89 -10.58
N LEU A 121 -6.03 -12.72 -9.98
CA LEU A 121 -5.67 -12.44 -8.59
C LEU A 121 -6.72 -12.94 -7.58
N LEU A 122 -8.02 -12.91 -7.92
CA LEU A 122 -9.10 -13.44 -7.08
C LEU A 122 -8.91 -14.94 -6.80
N GLY A 123 -8.32 -15.70 -7.73
CA GLY A 123 -7.98 -17.11 -7.48
C GLY A 123 -6.88 -17.32 -6.42
N GLN A 124 -6.03 -16.32 -6.18
CA GLN A 124 -4.87 -16.40 -5.27
C GLN A 124 -5.10 -15.66 -3.93
N ILE A 125 -5.81 -14.53 -3.97
CA ILE A 125 -6.02 -13.64 -2.82
C ILE A 125 -7.16 -14.12 -1.92
N SER A 126 -8.10 -14.92 -2.45
CA SER A 126 -9.27 -15.42 -1.71
C SER A 126 -8.95 -16.22 -0.42
N PHE A 127 -7.68 -16.54 -0.17
CA PHE A 127 -7.25 -17.32 1.00
C PHE A 127 -6.21 -16.63 1.89
N SER A 128 -5.78 -15.41 1.58
CA SER A 128 -4.76 -14.70 2.37
C SER A 128 -5.34 -13.43 3.02
N SER A 129 -5.02 -13.24 4.30
CA SER A 129 -5.34 -11.99 5.01
C SER A 129 -4.28 -10.95 4.71
N TYR A 130 -4.69 -9.68 4.64
CA TYR A 130 -3.83 -8.53 4.45
C TYR A 130 -4.06 -7.50 5.54
N CYS A 131 -3.09 -6.60 5.70
CA CYS A 131 -3.23 -5.43 6.55
C CYS A 131 -4.19 -4.43 5.89
N ALA A 132 -5.43 -4.37 6.36
CA ALA A 132 -6.46 -3.57 5.76
C ALA A 132 -7.26 -2.77 6.79
N ALA A 133 -7.92 -1.71 6.34
CA ALA A 133 -8.77 -0.89 7.19
C ALA A 133 -9.90 -1.76 7.78
N PRO A 134 -10.23 -1.67 9.08
CA PRO A 134 -11.33 -2.43 9.65
C PRO A 134 -12.64 -2.25 8.86
N LEU A 135 -13.43 -3.31 8.73
CA LEU A 135 -14.79 -3.21 8.18
C LEU A 135 -15.75 -2.79 9.29
N GLN A 136 -16.70 -1.94 8.97
CA GLN A 136 -17.77 -1.49 9.88
C GLN A 136 -18.93 -2.47 9.88
#